data_AF-A0A0R1TTS8-F1
#
_entry.id   AF-A0A0R1TTS8-F1
#
_cell.length_a   1.000
_cell.length_b   1.000
_cell.length_c   1.000
_cell.angle_alpha   90.00
_cell.angle_beta   90.00
_cell.angle_gamma   90.00
#
_symmetry.space_group_name_H-M   'P 1'
#
loop_
_entity.id
_entity.type
_entity.pdbx_description
1 polymer ?
#
loop_
_entity_poly.entity_id
_entity_poly.type
_entity_poly.pdbx_seq_one_letter_code
_entity_poly.pdbx_strand_id
1 'polypeptide(L)'
;MPTSDAEPYPTSTELTTLIKKALATDYVRSQQPLNYELNEALARLQRRTAVDQIAPHIARLILNYTVADISMPDALLPLYQATYRTPSVKDQYNRAAGLSTLLSHIWFN
;
A
#
# COMPACT_ATOMS: atom_id res chain seq x y z
N MET A 1 21.59 18.01 8.49
CA MET A 1 20.43 17.09 8.51
C MET A 1 20.09 16.78 7.06
N PRO A 2 20.24 15.56 6.55
CA PRO A 2 19.72 15.26 5.23
C PRO A 2 18.19 15.28 5.32
N THR A 3 17.58 16.24 4.66
CA THR A 3 16.15 16.22 4.33
C THR A 3 15.90 14.92 3.60
N SER A 4 15.08 14.04 4.15
CA SER A 4 14.60 12.87 3.41
C SER A 4 13.80 13.39 2.22
N ASP A 5 14.45 13.54 1.08
CA ASP A 5 13.80 13.57 -0.23
C ASP A 5 13.15 12.20 -0.42
N ALA A 6 11.98 12.02 0.19
CA ALA A 6 11.11 10.91 -0.14
C ALA A 6 10.81 11.08 -1.63
N GLU A 7 11.25 10.12 -2.45
CA GLU A 7 10.96 10.14 -3.88
C GLU A 7 9.46 10.40 -4.08
N PRO A 8 9.08 11.33 -4.96
CA PRO A 8 7.68 11.61 -5.21
C PRO A 8 6.97 10.31 -5.59
N TYR A 9 5.72 10.15 -5.15
CA TYR A 9 4.91 9.05 -5.62
C TYR A 9 4.73 9.13 -7.14
N PRO A 10 4.53 7.99 -7.83
CA PRO A 10 4.20 7.99 -9.24
C PRO A 10 2.93 8.81 -9.49
N THR A 11 2.80 9.33 -10.71
CA THR A 11 1.56 9.96 -11.14
C THR A 11 0.39 8.96 -11.11
N SER A 12 -0.85 9.45 -11.03
CA SER A 12 -2.04 8.59 -11.05
C SER A 12 -2.07 7.66 -12.27
N THR A 13 -1.59 8.14 -13.42
CA THR A 13 -1.49 7.36 -14.67
C THR A 13 -0.44 6.25 -14.59
N GLU A 14 0.73 6.53 -14.03
CA GLU A 14 1.79 5.55 -13.83
C GLU A 14 1.36 4.48 -12.84
N LEU A 15 0.79 4.87 -11.70
CA LEU A 15 0.29 3.93 -10.71
C LEU A 15 -0.84 3.06 -11.28
N THR A 16 -1.78 3.65 -12.02
CA THR A 16 -2.83 2.90 -12.74
C THR A 16 -2.22 1.86 -13.68
N THR A 17 -1.17 2.21 -14.40
CA THR A 17 -0.48 1.30 -15.33
C THR A 17 0.18 0.15 -14.59
N LEU A 18 0.86 0.42 -13.47
CA LEU A 18 1.48 -0.61 -12.64
C LEU A 18 0.45 -1.57 -12.04
N ILE A 19 -0.68 -1.06 -11.53
CA ILE A 19 -1.74 -1.90 -10.98
C ILE A 19 -2.35 -2.79 -12.06
N LYS A 20 -2.64 -2.23 -13.26
CA LYS A 20 -3.15 -3.02 -14.39
C LYS A 20 -2.19 -4.12 -14.82
N LYS A 21 -0.88 -3.85 -14.82
CA LYS A 21 0.15 -4.87 -15.10
C LYS A 21 0.13 -5.98 -14.05
N ALA A 22 0.05 -5.63 -12.76
CA ALA A 22 -0.04 -6.61 -11.68
C ALA A 22 -1.30 -7.50 -11.82
N LEU A 23 -2.48 -6.89 -12.04
CA LEU A 23 -3.76 -7.58 -12.26
C LEU A 23 -3.78 -8.50 -13.50
N ALA A 24 -2.89 -8.27 -14.47
CA ALA A 24 -2.78 -9.11 -15.65
C ALA A 24 -2.05 -10.43 -15.38
N THR A 25 -1.37 -10.56 -14.25
CA THR A 25 -0.58 -11.76 -13.91
C THR A 25 -1.45 -12.87 -13.31
N ASP A 26 -1.13 -14.13 -13.64
CA ASP A 26 -1.89 -15.27 -13.14
C ASP A 26 -1.83 -15.42 -11.62
N TYR A 27 -0.73 -15.00 -11.00
CA TYR A 27 -0.58 -14.94 -9.55
C TYR A 27 -1.63 -14.02 -8.91
N VAL A 28 -1.76 -12.78 -9.40
CA VAL A 28 -2.74 -11.85 -8.83
C VAL A 28 -4.17 -12.29 -9.15
N ARG A 29 -4.38 -12.93 -10.30
CA ARG A 29 -5.69 -13.50 -10.69
C ARG A 29 -6.11 -14.66 -9.80
N SER A 30 -5.19 -15.52 -9.39
CA SER A 30 -5.48 -16.64 -8.50
C SER A 30 -5.72 -16.20 -7.04
N GLN A 31 -5.17 -15.05 -6.64
CA GLN A 31 -5.34 -14.47 -5.31
C GLN A 31 -6.55 -13.52 -5.26
N GLN A 32 -7.76 -14.07 -5.06
CA GLN A 32 -9.00 -13.26 -5.08
C GLN A 32 -8.98 -12.02 -4.16
N PRO A 33 -8.54 -12.11 -2.90
CA PRO A 33 -8.45 -10.94 -2.03
C PRO A 33 -7.51 -9.84 -2.55
N LEU A 34 -6.35 -10.24 -3.09
CA LEU A 34 -5.37 -9.32 -3.67
C LEU A 34 -5.91 -8.66 -4.95
N ASN A 35 -6.60 -9.44 -5.79
CA ASN A 35 -7.25 -8.97 -7.00
C ASN A 35 -8.32 -7.91 -6.70
N TYR A 36 -9.16 -8.17 -5.70
CA TYR A 36 -10.22 -7.26 -5.27
C TYR A 36 -9.65 -5.91 -4.83
N GLU A 37 -8.66 -5.91 -3.94
CA GLU A 37 -8.06 -4.70 -3.39
C GLU A 37 -7.33 -3.86 -4.44
N LEU A 38 -6.66 -4.50 -5.41
CA LEU A 38 -6.02 -3.80 -6.51
C LEU A 38 -7.04 -3.17 -7.48
N ASN A 39 -8.18 -3.82 -7.73
CA ASN A 39 -9.28 -3.21 -8.48
C ASN A 39 -9.94 -2.05 -7.71
N GLU A 40 -10.06 -2.17 -6.39
CA GLU A 40 -10.58 -1.11 -5.52
C GLU A 40 -9.67 0.12 -5.54
N ALA A 41 -8.35 -0.09 -5.48
CA ALA A 41 -7.36 0.98 -5.66
C ALA A 41 -7.46 1.66 -7.04
N LEU A 42 -7.67 0.89 -8.12
CA LEU A 42 -7.93 1.45 -9.46
C LEU A 42 -9.19 2.32 -9.48
N ALA A 43 -10.28 1.86 -8.86
CA ALA A 43 -11.52 2.63 -8.79
C ALA A 43 -11.32 3.94 -8.01
N ARG A 44 -10.53 3.95 -6.94
CA ARG A 44 -10.18 5.17 -6.20
C ARG A 44 -9.35 6.14 -7.04
N LEU A 45 -8.36 5.64 -7.81
CA LEU A 45 -7.60 6.48 -8.73
C LEU A 45 -8.49 7.13 -9.80
N GLN A 46 -9.45 6.38 -10.35
CA GLN A 46 -10.43 6.90 -11.31
C GLN A 46 -11.33 7.99 -10.71
N ARG A 47 -11.64 7.89 -9.41
CA ARG A 47 -12.37 8.91 -8.64
C ARG A 47 -11.52 10.10 -8.23
N ARG A 48 -10.29 10.22 -8.75
CA ARG A 48 -9.31 11.29 -8.46
C ARG A 48 -8.88 11.36 -7.00
N THR A 49 -8.97 10.25 -6.27
CA THR A 49 -8.33 10.16 -4.94
C THR A 49 -6.83 10.34 -5.10
N ALA A 50 -6.22 11.12 -4.21
CA ALA A 50 -4.80 11.43 -4.26
C ALA A 50 -3.96 10.15 -4.15
N VAL A 51 -2.91 10.05 -4.97
CA VAL A 51 -2.00 8.90 -4.98
C VAL A 51 -1.39 8.67 -3.60
N ASP A 52 -1.09 9.75 -2.88
CA ASP A 52 -0.51 9.73 -1.53
C ASP A 52 -1.38 9.01 -0.50
N GLN A 53 -2.69 8.88 -0.75
CA GLN A 53 -3.61 8.14 0.11
C GLN A 53 -3.71 6.66 -0.28
N ILE A 54 -3.43 6.33 -1.54
CA ILE A 54 -3.61 4.99 -2.10
C ILE A 54 -2.30 4.20 -2.06
N ALA A 55 -1.19 4.83 -2.41
CA ALA A 55 0.12 4.18 -2.47
C ALA A 55 0.54 3.53 -1.14
N PRO A 56 0.39 4.17 0.04
CA PRO A 56 0.70 3.52 1.32
C PRO A 56 -0.16 2.28 1.61
N HIS A 57 -1.44 2.30 1.17
CA HIS A 57 -2.35 1.16 1.32
C HIS A 57 -1.90 -0.02 0.45
N ILE A 58 -1.56 0.24 -0.82
CA ILE A 58 -1.04 -0.77 -1.75
C ILE A 58 0.26 -1.39 -1.24
N ALA A 59 1.21 -0.57 -0.77
CA ALA A 59 2.48 -1.07 -0.26
C ALA A 59 2.28 -2.01 0.95
N ARG A 60 1.37 -1.64 1.87
CA ARG A 60 1.04 -2.47 3.03
C ARG A 60 0.31 -3.76 2.63
N LEU A 61 -0.59 -3.67 1.68
CA LEU A 61 -1.29 -4.82 1.12
C LEU A 61 -0.28 -5.83 0.56
N ILE A 62 0.62 -5.39 -0.32
CA ILE A 62 1.66 -6.27 -0.89
C ILE A 62 2.48 -6.91 0.23
N LEU A 63 2.95 -6.14 1.21
CA LEU A 63 3.69 -6.68 2.35
C LEU A 63 2.92 -7.74 3.12
N ASN A 64 1.64 -7.53 3.40
CA ASN A 64 0.82 -8.50 4.11
C ASN A 64 0.66 -9.81 3.32
N TYR A 65 0.56 -9.75 1.98
CA TYR A 65 0.51 -10.95 1.13
C TYR A 65 1.88 -11.65 1.05
N THR A 66 2.97 -10.90 1.00
CA THR A 66 4.33 -11.46 0.92
C THR A 66 4.89 -11.94 2.24
N VAL A 67 4.29 -11.58 3.38
CA VAL A 67 4.65 -12.18 4.68
C VAL A 67 4.08 -13.60 4.80
N ALA A 68 3.03 -13.93 4.04
CA ALA A 68 2.46 -15.28 4.00
C ALA A 68 3.23 -16.24 3.08
N ASP A 69 3.82 -15.72 1.99
CA ASP A 69 4.66 -16.45 1.03
C ASP A 69 6.07 -15.85 1.07
N ILE A 70 7.05 -16.57 1.62
CA ILE A 70 8.42 -16.11 1.97
C ILE A 70 9.16 -15.36 0.83
N SER A 71 8.68 -15.43 -0.42
CA SER A 71 9.17 -14.68 -1.57
C SER A 71 8.12 -13.73 -2.15
N MET A 72 8.51 -12.47 -2.37
CA MET A 72 7.68 -11.51 -3.08
C MET A 72 7.61 -11.83 -4.59
N PRO A 73 6.41 -11.99 -5.18
CA PRO A 73 6.27 -12.24 -6.60
C PRO A 73 6.85 -11.10 -7.44
N ASP A 74 7.59 -11.43 -8.50
CA ASP A 74 8.14 -10.45 -9.44
C ASP A 74 7.07 -9.53 -10.05
N ALA A 75 5.84 -10.06 -10.16
CA ALA A 75 4.66 -9.31 -10.60
C ALA A 75 4.32 -8.10 -9.69
N LEU A 76 4.59 -8.22 -8.39
CA LEU A 76 4.29 -7.19 -7.40
C LEU A 76 5.48 -6.29 -7.08
N LEU A 77 6.70 -6.68 -7.48
CA LEU A 77 7.92 -5.93 -7.22
C LEU A 77 7.93 -4.49 -7.74
N PRO A 78 7.57 -4.23 -9.02
CA PRO A 78 7.51 -2.86 -9.52
C PRO A 78 6.44 -2.02 -8.80
N LEU A 79 5.31 -2.63 -8.46
CA LEU A 79 4.22 -1.95 -7.78
C LEU A 79 4.61 -1.59 -6.34
N TYR A 80 5.27 -2.50 -5.63
CA TYR A 80 5.81 -2.25 -4.31
C TYR A 80 6.87 -1.16 -4.32
N GLN A 81 7.86 -1.22 -5.21
CA GLN A 81 8.91 -0.20 -5.31
C GLN A 81 8.33 1.21 -5.57
N ALA A 82 7.31 1.29 -6.44
CA ALA A 82 6.65 2.56 -6.76
C ALA A 82 5.81 3.11 -5.60
N THR A 83 5.31 2.26 -4.71
CA THR A 83 4.35 2.65 -3.64
C THR A 83 4.95 2.62 -2.24
N TYR A 84 6.05 1.92 -2.04
CA TYR A 84 6.70 1.80 -0.75
C TYR A 84 7.50 3.06 -0.45
N ARG A 85 7.23 3.64 0.71
CA ARG A 85 8.03 4.69 1.31
C ARG A 85 8.32 4.29 2.74
N THR A 86 9.55 4.52 3.20
CA THR A 86 9.91 4.31 4.59
C THR A 86 8.96 5.18 5.44
N PRO A 87 8.15 4.58 6.32
CA PRO A 87 7.21 5.36 7.12
C PRO A 87 7.98 6.37 7.94
N SER A 88 7.58 7.64 7.85
CA SER A 88 8.22 8.68 8.65
C SER A 88 8.05 8.35 10.13
N VAL A 89 9.02 8.77 10.96
CA VAL A 89 8.95 8.60 12.41
C VAL A 89 7.62 9.13 12.97
N LYS A 90 7.13 10.24 12.41
CA LYS A 90 5.83 10.84 12.75
C LYS A 90 4.64 9.93 12.43
N ASP A 91 4.64 9.23 11.30
CA ASP A 91 3.57 8.29 10.93
C ASP A 91 3.58 7.03 11.80
N GLN A 92 4.76 6.59 12.23
CA GLN A 92 4.89 5.48 13.19
C GLN A 92 4.31 5.86 14.55
N TYR A 93 4.63 7.06 15.05
CA TYR A 93 4.08 7.56 16.32
C TYR A 93 2.56 7.81 16.26
N ASN A 94 2.03 8.36 15.16
CA ASN A 94 0.58 8.56 15.03
C ASN A 94 -0.19 7.23 14.97
N ARG A 95 0.37 6.19 14.34
CA ARG A 95 -0.22 4.84 14.34
C ARG A 95 -0.14 4.18 15.72
N ALA A 96 0.98 4.31 16.42
CA ALA A 96 1.13 3.80 17.79
C ALA A 96 0.20 4.52 18.78
N ALA A 97 0.04 5.83 18.64
CA ALA A 97 -0.88 6.62 19.44
C ALA A 97 -2.34 6.19 19.20
N GLY A 98 -2.76 6.03 17.94
CA GLY A 98 -4.12 5.56 17.62
C GLY A 98 -4.44 4.16 18.15
N LEU A 99 -3.46 3.23 18.13
CA LEU A 99 -3.60 1.91 18.74
C LEU A 99 -3.66 1.98 20.27
N SER A 100 -2.83 2.81 20.91
CA SER A 100 -2.89 3.03 22.36
C SER A 100 -4.22 3.66 22.79
N THR A 101 -4.79 4.61 22.04
CA THR A 101 -6.09 5.21 22.38
C THR A 101 -7.24 4.19 22.27
N LEU A 102 -7.21 3.33 21.25
CA LEU A 102 -8.17 2.23 21.10
C LEU A 102 -8.06 1.20 22.24
N LEU A 103 -6.85 0.82 22.63
CA LEU A 103 -6.63 -0.10 23.76
C LEU A 103 -7.01 0.52 25.10
N SER A 104 -6.81 1.83 25.27
CA SER A 104 -7.21 2.55 26.48
C SER A 104 -8.73 2.54 26.69
N HIS A 105 -9.53 2.56 25.60
CA HIS A 105 -10.99 2.53 25.70
C HIS A 105 -11.57 1.14 25.97
N ILE A 106 -10.79 0.06 25.76
CA ILE A 106 -11.24 -1.31 26.01
C ILE A 106 -11.06 -1.70 27.49
N TRP A 107 -10.17 -1.02 28.22
CA TRP A 107 -9.88 -1.33 29.63
C TRP A 107 -10.68 -0.54 30.67
N PHE A 108 -11.47 0.46 30.25
CA PHE A 108 -12.26 1.33 31.13
C PHE A 108 -13.79 1.19 30.97
N ASN A 109 -14.28 0.06 30.46
CA ASN A 109 -15.72 -0.24 30.42
C ASN A 109 -16.05 -1.51 31.20
#